data_AF-A0A7C4AJW1-F1
#
_entry.id   AF-A0A7C4AJW1-F1
#
_cell.length_a   1.000
_cell.length_b   1.000
_cell.length_c   1.000
_cell.angle_alpha   90.00
_cell.angle_beta   90.00
_cell.angle_gamma   90.00
#
_symmetry.space_group_name_H-M   'P 1'
#
loop_
_entity.id
_entity.type
_entity.pdbx_description
1 polymer ?
#
loop_
_entity_poly.entity_id
_entity_poly.type
_entity_poly.pdbx_seq_one_letter_code
_entity_poly.pdbx_strand_id
1 'polypeptide(L)' 'MGRRLIDRELRKRRHRKEKLRKFREKFKLTRTEEEKSKIFAKVAKISPSLKIEDFLSSIK' A
#
# COMPACT_ATOMS: atom_id res chain seq x y z
N MET A 1 -6.78 5.25 29.78
CA MET A 1 -5.73 4.69 28.87
C MET A 1 -6.23 4.33 27.46
N GLY A 2 -7.52 4.07 27.22
CA GLY A 2 -8.03 3.56 25.93
C GLY A 2 -7.83 4.45 24.69
N ARG A 3 -7.97 5.78 24.80
CA ARG A 3 -7.82 6.70 23.64
C ARG A 3 -6.44 6.59 22.95
N ARG A 4 -5.36 6.43 23.73
CA ARG A 4 -3.99 6.33 23.20
C ARG A 4 -3.76 5.08 22.34
N LEU A 5 -4.44 3.98 22.65
CA LEU A 5 -4.34 2.74 21.86
C LEU A 5 -5.06 2.90 20.51
N ILE A 6 -6.25 3.50 20.53
CA ILE A 6 -7.03 3.82 19.34
C ILE A 6 -6.24 4.77 18.41
N ASP A 7 -5.66 5.84 18.96
CA ASP A 7 -4.84 6.78 18.19
C ASP A 7 -3.62 6.10 17.56
N ARG A 8 -2.97 5.18 18.28
CA ARG A 8 -1.81 4.42 17.77
C ARG A 8 -2.21 3.50 16.62
N GLU A 9 -3.35 2.82 16.72
CA GLU A 9 -3.88 1.99 15.64
C GLU A 9 -4.28 2.81 14.42
N LEU A 10 -4.97 3.94 14.64
CA LEU A 10 -5.33 4.87 13.58
C LEU A 10 -4.09 5.39 12.86
N ARG A 11 -3.02 5.76 13.59
CA ARG A 11 -1.73 6.17 13.00
C ARG A 11 -1.10 5.06 12.17
N LYS A 12 -1.05 3.82 12.68
CA LYS A 12 -0.54 2.66 11.91
C LYS A 12 -1.35 2.44 10.63
N ARG A 13 -2.68 2.55 10.70
CA ARG A 13 -3.57 2.41 9.55
C ARG A 13 -3.34 3.51 8.51
N ARG A 14 -3.23 4.77 8.94
CA ARG A 14 -2.90 5.92 8.06
C ARG A 14 -1.55 5.70 7.38
N HIS A 15 -0.53 5.32 8.14
CA HIS A 15 0.80 5.09 7.58
C HIS A 15 0.85 3.94 6.56
N ARG A 16 0.10 2.85 6.80
CA ARG A 16 -0.07 1.77 5.81
C ARG A 16 -0.74 2.29 4.53
N LYS A 17 -1.81 3.08 4.65
CA LYS A 17 -2.48 3.70 3.49
C LYS A 17 -1.55 4.61 2.68
N GLU A 18 -0.77 5.46 3.35
CA GLU A 18 0.20 6.34 2.68
C GLU A 18 1.29 5.56 1.96
N LYS A 19 1.83 4.49 2.59
CA LYS A 19 2.81 3.61 1.94
C LYS A 19 2.22 2.99 0.67
N LEU A 20 1.01 2.43 0.75
CA LEU A 20 0.34 1.87 -0.42
C LEU A 20 0.12 2.91 -1.51
N ARG A 21 -0.28 4.14 -1.16
CA ARG A 21 -0.44 5.25 -2.12
C ARG A 21 0.87 5.57 -2.85
N LYS A 22 1.99 5.67 -2.12
CA LYS A 22 3.32 5.88 -2.72
C LYS A 22 3.72 4.75 -3.67
N PHE A 23 3.40 3.50 -3.33
CA PHE A 23 3.65 2.37 -4.23
C PHE A 23 2.78 2.42 -5.47
N ARG A 24 1.52 2.87 -5.38
CA ARG A 24 0.63 3.05 -6.54
C ARG A 24 1.13 4.14 -7.48
N GLU A 25 1.55 5.28 -6.94
CA GLU A 25 2.15 6.37 -7.72
C GLU A 25 3.40 5.86 -8.47
N LYS A 26 4.28 5.11 -7.78
CA LYS A 26 5.44 4.47 -8.43
C LYS A 26 5.05 3.43 -9.48
N PHE A 27 4.02 2.62 -9.21
CA PHE A 27 3.51 1.63 -10.16
C PHE A 27 2.97 2.29 -11.44
N LYS A 28 2.32 3.45 -11.31
CA LYS A 28 1.81 4.23 -12.46
C LYS A 28 2.94 4.80 -13.33
N LEU A 29 4.04 5.21 -12.72
CA LEU A 29 5.19 5.80 -13.43
C LEU A 29 6.10 4.75 -14.08
N THR A 30 6.08 3.51 -13.59
CA THR A 30 6.96 2.44 -14.08
C THR A 30 6.40 1.82 -15.36
N ARG A 31 7.23 1.78 -16.40
CA ARG A 31 6.88 1.23 -17.72
C ARG A 31 7.24 -0.25 -17.87
N THR A 32 8.25 -0.71 -17.14
CA THR A 32 8.78 -2.08 -17.23
C THR A 32 8.08 -3.04 -16.28
N GLU A 33 7.91 -4.28 -16.75
CA GLU A 33 7.18 -5.33 -16.04
C GLU A 33 7.96 -5.86 -14.82
N GLU A 34 9.30 -5.86 -14.89
CA GLU A 34 10.17 -6.22 -13.78
C GLU A 34 10.07 -5.23 -12.61
N GLU A 35 9.98 -3.93 -12.89
CA GLU A 35 9.84 -2.91 -11.86
C GLU A 35 8.46 -2.99 -11.20
N LYS A 36 7.41 -3.24 -11.99
CA LYS A 36 6.06 -3.50 -11.52
C LYS A 36 6.02 -4.70 -10.56
N SER A 37 6.69 -5.81 -10.91
CA SER A 37 6.78 -7.01 -10.06
C SER A 37 7.51 -6.72 -8.74
N LYS A 38 8.63 -5.99 -8.78
CA LYS A 38 9.36 -5.57 -7.57
C LYS A 38 8.53 -4.68 -6.65
N ILE A 39 7.73 -3.77 -7.21
CA ILE A 39 6.81 -2.92 -6.46
C ILE A 39 5.71 -3.78 -5.82
N PHE A 40 5.16 -4.72 -6.58
CA PHE A 40 4.11 -5.60 -6.08
C PHE A 40 4.60 -6.51 -4.94
N ALA A 41 5.80 -7.07 -5.04
CA ALA A 41 6.40 -7.85 -3.96
C ALA A 41 6.54 -7.04 -2.65
N LYS A 42 6.83 -5.74 -2.75
CA LYS A 42 6.86 -4.82 -1.58
C LYS A 42 5.46 -4.56 -1.02
N VAL A 43 4.46 -4.44 -1.88
CA VAL A 43 3.05 -4.28 -1.48
C VAL A 43 2.53 -5.52 -0.77
N ALA A 44 2.82 -6.71 -1.28
CA ALA A 44 2.44 -8.00 -0.68
C ALA A 44 3.01 -8.16 0.74
N LYS A 45 4.24 -7.68 1.00
CA LYS A 45 4.81 -7.66 2.36
C LYS A 45 4.07 -6.73 3.33
N ILE A 46 3.49 -5.64 2.83
CA ILE A 46 2.79 -4.63 3.65
C ILE A 46 1.35 -5.06 3.92
N SER A 47 0.71 -5.66 2.93
CA SER A 47 -0.67 -6.13 3.00
C SER A 47 -0.79 -7.45 2.25
N PRO A 48 -0.55 -8.59 2.92
CA PRO A 48 -0.60 -9.92 2.29
C PRO A 48 -1.96 -10.26 1.68
N SER A 49 -3.03 -9.73 2.26
CA SER A 49 -4.40 -9.95 1.80
C SER A 49 -4.83 -9.01 0.67
N LEU A 50 -3.96 -8.09 0.22
CA LEU A 50 -4.30 -7.15 -0.85
C LEU A 50 -4.07 -7.80 -2.22
N LYS A 51 -5.14 -7.99 -2.98
CA LYS A 51 -5.05 -8.48 -4.36
C LYS A 51 -4.48 -7.39 -5.29
N ILE A 52 -3.82 -7.82 -6.37
CA ILE A 52 -3.29 -6.93 -7.43
C ILE A 52 -4.42 -6.06 -8.00
N GLU A 53 -5.58 -6.68 -8.24
CA GLU A 53 -6.75 -6.01 -8.81
C GLU A 53 -7.26 -4.88 -7.91
N ASP A 54 -7.37 -5.11 -6.59
CA ASP A 54 -7.72 -4.06 -5.62
C ASP A 54 -6.65 -2.98 -5.51
N PHE A 55 -5.38 -3.34 -5.74
CA PHE A 55 -4.28 -2.40 -5.75
C PHE A 55 -4.38 -1.42 -6.93
N LEU A 56 -4.82 -1.91 -8.09
CA LEU A 56 -5.00 -1.13 -9.32
C LEU A 56 -6.36 -0.42 -9.39
N SER A 57 -7.44 -1.06 -8.92
CA SER A 57 -8.81 -0.54 -8.97
C SER A 57 -8.98 0.78 -8.22
N SER A 58 -8.19 0.99 -7.17
CA SER A 58 -8.22 2.23 -6.40
C SER A 58 -7.33 3.34 -6.98
N ILE A 59 -6.81 3.16 -8.20
CA ILE A 59 -6.31 4.22 -9.08
C ILE A 59 -7.51 4.68 -9.91
N LYS A 60 -8.24 5.69 -9.43
CA LYS A 60 -9.22 6.45 -10.23
C LYS A 60 -8.56 7.75 -10.68
#